data_AF-A0A6P5MJ70-F1
#
_entry.id   AF-A0A6P5MJ70-F1
#
_cell.length_a   1.000
_cell.length_b   1.000
_cell.length_c   1.000
_cell.angle_alpha   90.00
_cell.angle_beta   90.00
_cell.angle_gamma   90.00
#
_symmetry.space_group_name_H-M   'P 1'
#
loop_
_entity.id
_entity.type
_entity.pdbx_description
1 polymer ?
#
loop_
_entity_poly.entity_id
_entity_poly.type
_entity_poly.pdbx_seq_one_letter_code
_entity_poly.pdbx_strand_id
1 'polypeptide(L)'
;MKNPDRREPSRVNMFFLTHKSRDGKPMSEGTSKIFSELEDAIVSHPEKLESTNQDDILSQVLGKDQPGRVRTYGRGVVASDLWGSRSQVETERLIKEVKENAQTEIQNIQQKMQEEMEIKLQERVEDMKSQMLCGFNVFLNQLQKNLPGVEIPNLFFLSTTLNTKEVEATATANHEVFTAEKEVLSKSSTITEDVFKSHTKSLSQTREKNVILSPKKKQAFCSSLTQEVLDLKLEKMKHDQHKKRSKKKKVVCL
;
A
#
# COMPACT_ATOMS: atom_id res chain seq x y z
N MET A 1 7.77 15.09 -44.73
CA MET A 1 7.99 15.73 -43.42
C MET A 1 8.66 14.72 -42.51
N LYS A 2 9.78 15.08 -41.87
CA LYS A 2 10.52 14.22 -40.95
C LYS A 2 10.25 14.78 -39.55
N ASN A 3 9.72 13.96 -38.64
CA ASN A 3 9.53 14.40 -37.25
C ASN A 3 10.90 14.77 -36.66
N PRO A 4 11.08 15.97 -36.09
CA PRO A 4 12.37 16.43 -35.57
C PRO A 4 12.88 15.48 -34.46
N ASP A 5 11.97 14.92 -33.68
CA ASP A 5 12.29 14.06 -32.53
C ASP A 5 12.47 12.59 -32.88
N ARG A 6 12.31 12.20 -34.15
CA ARG A 6 12.29 10.81 -34.66
C ARG A 6 11.33 9.85 -33.93
N ARG A 7 10.47 10.35 -33.04
CA ARG A 7 9.41 9.56 -32.41
C ARG A 7 8.29 9.29 -33.40
N GLU A 8 7.69 8.11 -33.26
CA GLU A 8 6.48 7.76 -33.98
C GLU A 8 5.35 8.71 -33.55
N PRO A 9 4.59 9.29 -34.49
CA PRO A 9 3.48 10.15 -34.14
C PRO A 9 2.37 9.33 -33.47
N SER A 10 1.72 9.91 -32.45
CA SER A 10 0.51 9.32 -31.87
C SER A 10 -0.59 9.16 -32.92
N ARG A 11 -1.57 8.28 -32.66
CA ARG A 11 -2.70 8.03 -33.57
C ARG A 11 -3.47 9.31 -33.91
N VAL A 12 -3.71 10.18 -32.92
CA VAL A 12 -4.38 11.47 -33.13
C VAL A 12 -3.53 12.42 -33.98
N ASN A 13 -2.21 12.46 -33.75
CA ASN A 13 -1.30 13.24 -34.59
C ASN A 13 -1.28 12.70 -36.04
N MET A 14 -1.32 11.38 -36.20
CA MET A 14 -1.39 10.75 -37.50
C MET A 14 -2.71 11.09 -38.21
N PHE A 15 -3.82 11.18 -37.47
CA PHE A 15 -5.09 11.64 -38.01
C PHE A 15 -4.99 13.09 -38.53
N PHE A 16 -4.46 14.01 -37.74
CA PHE A 16 -4.24 15.39 -38.17
C PHE A 16 -3.33 15.47 -39.40
N LEU A 17 -2.24 14.72 -39.46
CA LEU A 17 -1.33 14.73 -40.59
C LEU A 17 -1.97 14.20 -41.89
N THR A 18 -2.89 13.24 -41.79
CA THR A 18 -3.51 12.59 -42.96
C THR A 18 -4.78 13.29 -43.44
N HIS A 19 -5.46 14.03 -42.56
CA HIS A 19 -6.73 14.69 -42.86
C HIS A 19 -6.59 16.21 -42.99
N LYS A 20 -5.42 16.79 -42.69
CA LYS A 20 -5.13 18.19 -43.02
C LYS A 20 -5.10 18.39 -44.53
N SER A 21 -5.81 19.42 -44.99
CA SER A 21 -5.83 19.83 -46.40
C SER A 21 -4.42 20.19 -46.87
N ARG A 22 -3.97 19.57 -47.96
CA ARG A 22 -2.63 19.79 -48.51
C ARG A 22 -2.50 21.15 -49.21
N ASP A 23 -3.60 21.66 -49.74
CA ASP A 23 -3.59 22.72 -50.75
C ASP A 23 -4.34 23.99 -50.30
N GLY A 24 -4.51 24.20 -48.99
CA GLY A 24 -5.23 25.36 -48.45
C GLY A 24 -6.75 25.35 -48.70
N LYS A 25 -7.28 24.27 -49.31
CA LYS A 25 -8.72 24.09 -49.47
C LYS A 25 -9.38 23.96 -48.09
N PRO A 26 -10.52 24.65 -47.83
CA PRO A 26 -11.25 24.47 -46.59
C PRO A 26 -11.63 23.02 -46.39
N MET A 27 -11.50 22.55 -45.16
CA MET A 27 -11.83 21.18 -44.79
C MET A 27 -13.35 20.97 -44.86
N SER A 28 -13.78 19.73 -45.09
CA SER A 28 -15.20 19.39 -44.99
C SER A 28 -15.72 19.70 -43.58
N GLU A 29 -16.99 20.12 -43.48
CA GLU A 29 -17.63 20.47 -42.20
C GLU A 29 -17.50 19.33 -41.17
N GLY A 30 -17.76 18.09 -41.60
CA GLY A 30 -17.65 16.91 -40.74
C GLY A 30 -16.23 16.67 -40.22
N THR A 31 -15.22 16.80 -41.07
CA THR A 31 -13.82 16.65 -40.61
C THR A 31 -13.42 17.82 -39.72
N SER A 32 -13.85 19.05 -40.01
CA SER A 32 -13.59 20.22 -39.17
C SER A 32 -14.14 20.06 -37.76
N LYS A 33 -15.35 19.52 -37.65
CA LYS A 33 -15.96 19.21 -36.35
C LYS A 33 -15.13 18.19 -35.56
N ILE A 34 -14.69 17.12 -36.22
CA ILE A 34 -13.83 16.09 -35.59
C ILE A 34 -12.51 16.71 -35.12
N PHE A 35 -11.92 17.63 -35.87
CA PHE A 35 -10.69 18.32 -35.45
C PHE A 35 -10.90 19.11 -34.16
N SER A 36 -11.98 19.88 -34.07
CA SER A 36 -12.33 20.60 -32.84
C SER A 36 -12.57 19.64 -31.67
N GLU A 37 -13.34 18.57 -31.87
CA GLU A 37 -13.59 17.56 -30.83
C GLU A 37 -12.27 16.87 -30.37
N LEU A 38 -11.33 16.63 -31.27
CA LEU A 38 -10.00 16.08 -30.94
C LEU A 38 -9.15 17.09 -30.16
N GLU A 39 -9.13 18.36 -30.57
CA GLU A 39 -8.41 19.42 -29.87
C GLU A 39 -8.96 19.59 -28.44
N ASP A 40 -10.28 19.63 -28.27
CA ASP A 40 -10.95 19.71 -26.97
C ASP A 40 -10.62 18.50 -26.09
N ALA A 41 -10.61 17.30 -26.68
CA ALA A 41 -10.27 16.07 -25.96
C ALA A 41 -8.80 16.03 -25.53
N ILE A 42 -7.87 16.60 -26.31
CA ILE A 42 -6.46 16.75 -25.95
C ILE A 42 -6.29 17.69 -24.76
N VAL A 43 -7.00 18.83 -24.77
CA VAL A 43 -6.97 19.79 -23.66
C VAL A 43 -7.55 19.18 -22.39
N SER A 44 -8.63 18.41 -22.52
CA SER A 44 -9.31 17.78 -21.39
C SER A 44 -8.53 16.60 -20.79
N HIS A 45 -7.78 15.86 -21.62
CA HIS A 45 -7.09 14.62 -21.24
C HIS A 45 -5.66 14.57 -21.81
N PRO A 46 -4.76 15.48 -21.40
CA PRO A 46 -3.40 15.54 -21.93
C PRO A 46 -2.61 14.24 -21.67
N GLU A 47 -2.93 13.50 -20.61
CA GLU A 47 -2.32 12.20 -20.29
C GLU A 47 -2.59 11.14 -21.35
N LYS A 48 -3.69 11.25 -22.11
CA LYS A 48 -4.05 10.29 -23.16
C LYS A 48 -3.35 10.57 -24.49
N LEU A 49 -2.70 11.73 -24.64
CA LEU A 49 -2.01 12.08 -25.89
C LEU A 49 -0.84 11.14 -26.19
N GLU A 50 -0.14 10.71 -25.13
CA GLU A 50 0.96 9.75 -25.17
C GLU A 50 0.49 8.30 -24.91
N SER A 51 -0.83 8.08 -24.82
CA SER A 51 -1.35 6.73 -24.57
C SER A 51 -1.09 5.84 -25.79
N THR A 52 -0.49 4.69 -25.53
CA THR A 52 -0.26 3.64 -26.54
C THR A 52 -1.33 2.56 -26.47
N ASN A 53 -2.43 2.76 -25.75
CA ASN A 53 -3.50 1.78 -25.55
C ASN A 53 -4.64 1.97 -26.56
N GLN A 54 -5.61 1.07 -26.55
CA GLN A 54 -6.81 1.16 -27.40
C GLN A 54 -7.73 2.33 -27.02
N ASP A 55 -7.75 2.72 -25.75
CA ASP A 55 -8.61 3.77 -25.19
C ASP A 55 -7.94 5.16 -25.29
N ASP A 56 -7.42 5.48 -26.47
CA ASP A 56 -6.75 6.75 -26.77
C ASP A 56 -7.74 7.86 -27.17
N ILE A 57 -7.23 9.09 -27.32
CA ILE A 57 -8.04 10.26 -27.70
C ILE A 57 -8.81 10.03 -29.01
N LEU A 58 -8.17 9.40 -30.00
CA LEU A 58 -8.81 9.13 -31.29
C LEU A 58 -10.01 8.19 -31.13
N SER A 59 -9.90 7.16 -30.27
CA SER A 59 -11.00 6.26 -29.96
C SER A 59 -12.10 6.91 -29.11
N GLN A 60 -11.77 7.91 -28.31
CA GLN A 60 -12.74 8.65 -27.50
C GLN A 60 -13.66 9.51 -28.38
N VAL A 61 -13.11 10.16 -29.40
CA VAL A 61 -13.88 11.01 -30.32
C VAL A 61 -14.57 10.21 -31.42
N LEU A 62 -13.85 9.27 -32.07
CA LEU A 62 -14.39 8.50 -33.21
C LEU A 62 -15.00 7.16 -32.81
N GLY A 63 -15.04 6.85 -31.52
CA GLY A 63 -15.41 5.54 -31.00
C GLY A 63 -14.33 4.47 -31.22
N LYS A 64 -14.57 3.29 -30.67
CA LYS A 64 -13.67 2.13 -30.79
C LYS A 64 -13.42 1.76 -32.25
N ASP A 65 -12.22 1.25 -32.51
CA ASP A 65 -11.86 0.74 -33.83
C ASP A 65 -12.66 -0.53 -34.16
N GLN A 66 -12.88 -0.73 -35.47
CA GLN A 66 -13.62 -1.89 -35.96
C GLN A 66 -12.77 -3.16 -35.87
N PRO A 67 -13.38 -4.34 -35.64
CA PRO A 67 -12.66 -5.60 -35.68
C PRO A 67 -11.90 -5.78 -37.00
N GLY A 68 -10.64 -6.20 -36.93
CA GLY A 68 -9.80 -6.44 -38.12
C GLY A 68 -9.18 -5.19 -38.75
N ARG A 69 -9.38 -3.99 -38.19
CA ARG A 69 -8.72 -2.77 -38.68
C ARG A 69 -8.48 -1.74 -37.59
N VAL A 70 -7.24 -1.30 -37.46
CA VAL A 70 -6.89 -0.14 -36.63
C VAL A 70 -6.84 1.13 -37.48
N ARG A 71 -7.47 2.22 -37.03
CA ARG A 71 -7.37 3.51 -37.73
C ARG A 71 -5.92 4.01 -37.73
N THR A 72 -5.57 4.83 -38.72
CA THR A 72 -4.25 5.48 -38.92
C THR A 72 -3.02 4.58 -39.17
N TYR A 73 -3.09 3.27 -38.92
CA TYR A 73 -2.00 2.31 -39.22
C TYR A 73 -2.07 1.66 -40.61
N GLY A 74 -3.09 2.00 -41.41
CA GLY A 74 -3.26 1.45 -42.76
C GLY A 74 -4.08 0.16 -42.81
N ARG A 75 -3.98 -0.57 -43.92
CA ARG A 75 -4.77 -1.79 -44.18
C ARG A 75 -4.04 -3.01 -43.64
N GLY A 76 -4.76 -3.93 -43.00
CA GLY A 76 -4.24 -5.22 -42.54
C GLY A 76 -3.69 -5.22 -41.11
N VAL A 77 -3.55 -4.05 -40.49
CA VAL A 77 -3.15 -3.94 -39.09
C VAL A 77 -4.35 -4.17 -38.19
N VAL A 78 -4.25 -5.15 -37.29
CA VAL A 78 -5.31 -5.52 -36.35
C VAL A 78 -4.92 -5.13 -34.92
N ALA A 79 -5.93 -4.87 -34.10
CA ALA A 79 -5.75 -4.46 -32.72
C ALA A 79 -4.90 -5.45 -31.89
N SER A 80 -5.02 -6.75 -32.17
CA SER A 80 -4.22 -7.79 -31.51
C SER A 80 -2.73 -7.68 -31.77
N ASP A 81 -2.34 -7.12 -32.92
CA ASP A 81 -0.93 -7.01 -33.32
C ASP A 81 -0.22 -5.87 -32.57
N LEU A 82 -0.97 -4.80 -32.24
CA LEU A 82 -0.45 -3.66 -31.48
C LEU A 82 -0.54 -3.86 -29.97
N TRP A 83 -1.71 -4.30 -29.50
CA TRP A 83 -2.06 -4.27 -28.09
C TRP A 83 -2.16 -5.65 -27.45
N GLY A 84 -1.86 -6.70 -28.22
CA GLY A 84 -2.02 -8.07 -27.78
C GLY A 84 -3.47 -8.56 -27.88
N SER A 85 -3.63 -9.88 -27.76
CA SER A 85 -4.95 -10.49 -27.71
C SER A 85 -5.70 -10.05 -26.45
N ARG A 86 -7.03 -9.95 -26.53
CA ARG A 86 -7.87 -9.56 -25.39
C ARG A 86 -7.64 -10.45 -24.16
N SER A 87 -7.48 -11.76 -24.37
CA SER A 87 -7.20 -12.72 -23.30
C SER A 87 -5.85 -12.46 -22.62
N GLN A 88 -4.82 -12.09 -23.38
CA GLN A 88 -3.52 -11.74 -22.81
C GLN A 88 -3.62 -10.49 -21.94
N VAL A 89 -4.25 -9.42 -22.43
CA VAL A 89 -4.44 -8.17 -21.68
C VAL A 89 -5.23 -8.40 -20.39
N GLU A 90 -6.30 -9.20 -20.46
CA GLU A 90 -7.09 -9.57 -19.28
C GLU A 90 -6.26 -10.39 -18.28
N THR A 91 -5.43 -11.33 -18.76
CA THR A 91 -4.55 -12.14 -17.91
C THR A 91 -3.50 -11.27 -17.22
N GLU A 92 -2.87 -10.34 -17.95
CA GLU A 92 -1.90 -9.40 -17.38
C GLU A 92 -2.53 -8.48 -16.33
N ARG A 93 -3.76 -8.02 -16.57
CA ARG A 93 -4.54 -7.24 -15.60
C ARG A 93 -4.81 -8.03 -14.32
N LEU A 94 -5.25 -9.29 -14.44
CA LEU A 94 -5.48 -10.17 -13.29
C LEU A 94 -4.20 -10.45 -12.51
N ILE A 95 -3.08 -10.72 -13.21
CA ILE A 95 -1.78 -10.92 -12.56
C ILE A 95 -1.36 -9.68 -11.77
N LYS A 96 -1.56 -8.48 -12.35
CA LYS A 96 -1.25 -7.22 -11.67
C LYS A 96 -2.09 -7.04 -10.41
N GLU A 97 -3.40 -7.26 -10.50
CA GLU A 97 -4.32 -7.15 -9.36
C GLU A 97 -3.97 -8.13 -8.23
N VAL A 98 -3.72 -9.40 -8.56
CA VAL A 98 -3.29 -10.41 -7.58
C VAL A 98 -1.98 -10.00 -6.90
N LYS A 99 -1.03 -9.46 -7.66
CA LYS A 99 0.25 -8.99 -7.12
C LYS A 99 0.07 -7.80 -6.17
N GLU A 100 -0.75 -6.82 -6.56
CA GLU A 100 -1.05 -5.65 -5.72
C GLU A 100 -1.75 -6.06 -4.43
N ASN A 101 -2.74 -6.94 -4.51
CA ASN A 101 -3.44 -7.47 -3.33
C ASN A 101 -2.50 -8.25 -2.40
N ALA A 102 -1.66 -9.13 -2.95
CA ALA A 102 -0.67 -9.84 -2.14
C ALA A 102 0.31 -8.88 -1.46
N GLN A 103 0.71 -7.80 -2.15
CA GLN A 103 1.63 -6.81 -1.60
C GLN A 103 0.99 -5.98 -0.48
N THR A 104 -0.28 -5.59 -0.61
CA THR A 104 -1.01 -4.86 0.44
C THR A 104 -1.26 -5.74 1.67
N GLU A 105 -1.58 -7.02 1.48
CA GLU A 105 -1.71 -7.98 2.58
C GLU A 105 -0.40 -8.16 3.35
N ILE A 106 0.73 -8.29 2.63
CA ILE A 106 2.06 -8.38 3.26
C ILE A 106 2.35 -7.12 4.08
N GLN A 107 2.07 -5.94 3.53
CA GLN A 107 2.27 -4.67 4.26
C GLN A 107 1.38 -4.59 5.50
N ASN A 108 0.12 -5.00 5.41
CA ASN A 108 -0.81 -5.02 6.54
C ASN A 108 -0.32 -5.96 7.66
N ILE A 109 0.14 -7.16 7.29
CA ILE A 109 0.69 -8.13 8.24
C ILE A 109 1.96 -7.58 8.90
N GLN A 110 2.86 -6.97 8.13
CA GLN A 110 4.09 -6.35 8.65
C GLN A 110 3.78 -5.23 9.65
N GLN A 111 2.81 -4.37 9.32
CA GLN A 111 2.38 -3.29 10.20
C GLN A 111 1.80 -3.84 11.50
N LYS A 112 0.85 -4.79 11.43
CA LYS A 112 0.25 -5.40 12.63
C LYS A 112 1.29 -6.08 13.52
N MET A 113 2.26 -6.77 12.92
CA MET A 113 3.35 -7.39 13.66
C MET A 113 4.23 -6.36 14.38
N GLN A 114 4.50 -5.22 13.74
CA GLN A 114 5.27 -4.14 14.34
C GLN A 114 4.50 -3.49 15.50
N GLU A 115 3.21 -3.23 15.33
CA GLU A 115 2.33 -2.70 16.37
C GLU A 115 2.23 -3.66 17.57
N GLU A 116 2.03 -4.96 17.33
CA GLU A 116 1.97 -5.96 18.40
C GLU A 116 3.31 -6.08 19.15
N MET A 117 4.44 -5.97 18.44
CA MET A 117 5.77 -5.97 19.05
C MET A 117 5.97 -4.75 19.96
N GLU A 118 5.56 -3.57 19.51
CA GLU A 118 5.65 -2.33 20.28
C GLU A 118 4.80 -2.41 21.55
N ILE A 119 3.56 -2.88 21.45
CA ILE A 119 2.67 -3.07 22.61
C ILE A 119 3.28 -4.04 23.63
N LYS A 120 3.80 -5.18 23.17
CA LYS A 120 4.45 -6.16 24.05
C LYS A 120 5.71 -5.60 24.71
N LEU A 121 6.45 -4.74 24.02
CA LEU A 121 7.62 -4.08 24.57
C LEU A 121 7.20 -3.07 25.65
N GLN A 122 6.14 -2.29 25.41
CA GLN A 122 5.59 -1.35 26.38
C GLN A 122 5.07 -2.05 27.64
N GLU A 123 4.33 -3.16 27.48
CA GLU A 123 3.84 -3.98 28.60
C GLU A 123 5.01 -4.49 29.47
N ARG A 124 6.08 -4.99 28.83
CA ARG A 124 7.30 -5.43 29.52
C ARG A 124 8.00 -4.31 30.27
N VAL A 125 8.05 -3.11 29.69
CA VAL A 125 8.63 -1.93 30.34
C VAL A 125 7.79 -1.52 31.55
N GLU A 126 6.47 -1.56 31.44
CA GLU A 126 5.57 -1.18 32.54
C GLU A 126 5.58 -2.20 33.69
N ASP A 127 5.67 -3.50 33.37
CA ASP A 127 5.86 -4.57 34.36
C ASP A 127 7.19 -4.38 35.11
N MET A 128 8.27 -4.08 34.37
CA MET A 128 9.58 -3.82 34.97
C MET A 128 9.57 -2.56 35.86
N LYS A 129 8.87 -1.50 35.46
CA LYS A 129 8.68 -0.30 36.31
C LYS A 129 7.92 -0.65 37.59
N SER A 130 6.81 -1.38 37.47
CA SER A 130 5.98 -1.79 38.60
C SER A 130 6.75 -2.66 39.59
N GLN A 131 7.55 -3.60 39.08
CA GLN A 131 8.42 -4.44 39.90
C GLN A 131 9.46 -3.62 40.66
N MET A 132 10.13 -2.68 39.99
CA MET A 132 11.12 -1.80 40.61
C MET A 132 10.49 -0.90 41.69
N LEU A 133 9.34 -0.31 41.39
CA LEU A 133 8.59 0.52 42.33
C LEU A 133 8.14 -0.28 43.55
N CYS A 134 7.63 -1.50 43.36
CA CYS A 134 7.26 -2.39 44.46
C CYS A 134 8.47 -2.70 45.36
N GLY A 135 9.60 -3.11 44.76
CA GLY A 135 10.83 -3.39 45.49
C GLY A 135 11.34 -2.19 46.30
N PHE A 136 11.27 -0.98 45.71
CA PHE A 136 11.66 0.25 46.39
C PHE A 136 10.74 0.56 47.58
N ASN A 137 9.42 0.40 47.41
CA ASN A 137 8.46 0.58 48.50
C ASN A 137 8.72 -0.40 49.66
N VAL A 138 9.04 -1.66 49.36
CA VAL A 138 9.42 -2.64 50.40
C VAL A 138 10.66 -2.19 51.17
N PHE A 139 11.67 -1.68 50.45
CA PHE A 139 12.90 -1.15 51.06
C PHE A 139 12.63 0.06 51.95
N LEU A 140 11.86 1.05 51.49
CA LEU A 140 11.49 2.22 52.29
C LEU A 140 10.76 1.82 53.57
N ASN A 141 9.81 0.88 53.49
CA ASN A 141 9.09 0.37 54.64
C ASN A 141 10.03 -0.32 55.66
N GLN A 142 11.09 -0.98 55.22
CA GLN A 142 12.09 -1.54 56.12
C GLN A 142 12.94 -0.46 56.79
N LEU A 143 13.31 0.60 56.07
CA LEU A 143 14.05 1.73 56.66
C LEU A 143 13.25 2.44 57.75
N GLN A 144 11.98 2.73 57.49
CA GLN A 144 11.10 3.41 58.44
C GLN A 144 10.92 2.63 59.76
N LYS A 145 10.87 1.30 59.69
CA LYS A 145 10.81 0.44 60.89
C LYS A 145 12.07 0.50 61.75
N ASN A 146 13.25 0.70 61.14
CA ASN A 146 14.53 0.76 61.86
C ASN A 146 14.88 2.18 62.32
N LEU A 147 14.21 3.22 61.79
CA LEU A 147 14.44 4.63 62.11
C LEU A 147 13.10 5.37 62.34
N PRO A 148 12.47 5.23 63.53
CA PRO A 148 11.10 5.70 63.79
C PRO A 148 10.91 7.23 63.86
N GLY A 149 11.95 8.04 63.56
CA GLY A 149 11.92 9.50 63.62
C GLY A 149 12.13 10.23 62.28
N VAL A 150 12.21 9.50 61.16
CA VAL A 150 12.44 10.09 59.82
C VAL A 150 11.15 10.03 59.01
N GLU A 151 10.61 11.18 58.63
CA GLU A 151 9.47 11.29 57.70
C GLU A 151 9.96 11.06 56.26
N ILE A 152 9.57 9.93 55.66
CA ILE A 152 9.90 9.62 54.26
C ILE A 152 8.73 10.09 53.38
N PRO A 153 8.96 10.97 52.38
CA PRO A 153 7.90 11.46 51.50
C PRO A 153 7.31 10.35 50.62
N ASN A 154 6.00 10.45 50.38
CA ASN A 154 5.25 9.52 49.53
C ASN A 154 5.66 9.67 48.06
N LEU A 155 6.18 8.60 47.46
CA LEU A 155 6.74 8.58 46.10
C LEU A 155 5.70 8.33 45.00
N PHE A 156 4.42 8.54 45.26
CA PHE A 156 3.37 8.47 44.24
C PHE A 156 3.70 9.27 42.98
N PHE A 157 4.47 10.36 43.11
CA PHE A 157 4.92 11.24 42.02
C PHE A 157 5.78 10.54 40.94
N LEU A 158 6.45 9.42 41.25
CA LEU A 158 7.24 8.66 40.27
C LEU A 158 6.38 7.83 39.31
N SER A 159 5.08 7.66 39.61
CA SER A 159 4.13 6.92 38.77
C SER A 159 3.66 7.73 37.54
N THR A 160 3.88 9.04 37.54
CA THR A 160 3.49 9.93 36.44
C THR A 160 4.68 10.23 35.54
N THR A 161 4.84 9.50 34.43
CA THR A 161 5.64 10.01 33.30
C THR A 161 5.02 9.69 31.94
N LEU A 162 4.94 10.76 31.13
CA LEU A 162 4.81 10.84 29.67
C LEU A 162 3.43 10.58 29.04
N ASN A 163 2.58 11.61 29.08
CA ASN A 163 1.65 11.89 27.99
C ASN A 163 1.67 13.40 27.69
N THR A 164 2.80 13.90 27.18
CA THR A 164 2.90 15.22 26.56
C THR A 164 3.04 15.02 25.06
N LYS A 165 1.90 14.89 24.38
CA LYS A 165 1.80 15.46 23.04
C LYS A 165 1.73 16.97 23.24
N GLU A 166 2.84 17.65 22.97
CA GLU A 166 2.85 19.10 22.82
C GLU A 166 1.90 19.46 21.67
N VAL A 167 0.72 19.97 22.01
CA VAL A 167 -0.05 20.83 21.11
C VAL A 167 0.15 22.24 21.66
N GLU A 168 1.02 22.95 20.97
CA GLU A 168 1.30 24.37 21.14
C GLU A 168 -0.01 25.16 21.01
N ALA A 169 -0.44 25.79 22.10
CA ALA A 169 -1.49 26.81 22.08
C ALA A 169 -1.03 27.98 22.95
N THR A 170 -0.54 29.02 22.28
CA THR A 170 -0.22 30.32 22.86
C THR A 170 -1.47 30.92 23.50
N ALA A 171 -1.42 31.17 24.81
CA ALA A 171 -2.44 31.89 25.55
C ALA A 171 -2.24 33.41 25.38
N THR A 172 -3.32 34.12 25.12
CA THR A 172 -3.43 35.56 25.45
C THR A 172 -4.59 35.74 26.42
N ALA A 173 -4.19 36.01 27.67
CA ALA A 173 -4.84 36.75 28.75
C ALA A 173 -6.32 37.19 28.60
N ASN A 174 -7.17 36.89 29.59
CA ASN A 174 -7.45 37.79 30.71
C ASN A 174 -8.63 37.32 31.58
N HIS A 175 -8.37 37.33 32.90
CA HIS A 175 -9.18 37.81 34.02
C HIS A 175 -10.60 37.29 34.33
N GLU A 176 -10.84 37.27 35.65
CA GLU A 176 -12.11 37.19 36.40
C GLU A 176 -12.69 35.78 36.63
N VAL A 177 -13.25 35.38 37.77
CA VAL A 177 -13.41 35.85 39.16
C VAL A 177 -14.29 34.76 39.84
N PHE A 178 -14.29 34.69 41.18
CA PHE A 178 -15.29 34.05 42.05
C PHE A 178 -15.30 32.51 42.26
N THR A 179 -15.90 32.19 43.40
CA THR A 179 -15.66 31.13 44.38
C THR A 179 -16.61 29.92 44.28
N ALA A 180 -16.28 28.91 45.08
CA ALA A 180 -17.19 28.05 45.87
C ALA A 180 -17.47 26.61 45.36
N GLU A 181 -16.98 25.67 46.18
CA GLU A 181 -17.61 24.49 46.81
C GLU A 181 -18.42 23.43 46.02
N LYS A 182 -18.20 22.19 46.49
CA LYS A 182 -19.09 20.99 46.50
C LYS A 182 -19.36 20.31 45.16
N GLU A 183 -19.66 19.02 45.11
CA GLU A 183 -19.47 17.79 45.89
C GLU A 183 -19.99 16.71 44.91
N VAL A 184 -19.41 15.50 44.93
CA VAL A 184 -20.07 14.20 44.70
C VAL A 184 -20.92 14.02 43.42
N LEU A 185 -20.62 12.96 42.64
CA LEU A 185 -21.52 11.80 42.49
C LEU A 185 -21.08 10.88 41.34
N SER A 186 -20.61 9.69 41.73
CA SER A 186 -20.52 8.48 40.92
C SER A 186 -21.85 8.12 40.28
N LYS A 187 -21.85 7.60 39.04
CA LYS A 187 -22.83 6.60 38.59
C LYS A 187 -22.36 5.85 37.34
N SER A 188 -22.15 4.56 37.54
CA SER A 188 -22.11 3.51 36.53
C SER A 188 -23.48 3.35 35.84
N SER A 189 -23.49 2.92 34.58
CA SER A 189 -24.64 2.18 34.01
C SER A 189 -24.20 1.26 32.89
N THR A 190 -24.82 0.09 32.90
CA THR A 190 -24.53 -1.14 32.15
C THR A 190 -25.62 -1.36 31.06
N ILE A 191 -25.38 -2.31 30.15
CA ILE A 191 -26.32 -3.08 29.28
C ILE A 191 -26.91 -2.26 28.09
N THR A 192 -27.03 -2.71 26.83
CA THR A 192 -27.63 -3.95 26.31
C THR A 192 -27.24 -4.31 24.86
N GLU A 193 -27.23 -5.63 24.60
CA GLU A 193 -27.34 -6.28 23.29
C GLU A 193 -28.68 -5.97 22.62
N ASP A 194 -28.73 -5.99 21.29
CA ASP A 194 -29.88 -6.52 20.56
C ASP A 194 -29.52 -7.04 19.15
N VAL A 195 -30.31 -8.05 18.77
CA VAL A 195 -30.14 -9.10 17.76
C VAL A 195 -30.64 -8.67 16.36
N PHE A 196 -30.14 -9.27 15.26
CA PHE A 196 -31.00 -9.81 14.18
C PHE A 196 -30.26 -10.77 13.23
N LYS A 197 -31.03 -11.76 12.75
CA LYS A 197 -30.64 -13.10 12.27
C LYS A 197 -30.36 -13.22 10.76
N SER A 198 -29.58 -14.26 10.50
CA SER A 198 -29.19 -15.01 9.30
C SER A 198 -30.22 -15.32 8.19
N HIS A 199 -29.69 -15.51 6.97
CA HIS A 199 -30.09 -16.60 6.06
C HIS A 199 -28.83 -17.33 5.51
N THR A 200 -28.92 -18.65 5.42
CA THR A 200 -27.84 -19.62 5.20
C THR A 200 -27.87 -20.27 3.81
N LYS A 201 -26.70 -20.60 3.24
CA LYS A 201 -26.46 -21.86 2.48
C LYS A 201 -24.97 -22.18 2.29
N SER A 202 -24.52 -23.14 3.10
CA SER A 202 -23.45 -24.16 3.00
C SER A 202 -22.29 -24.05 1.98
N LEU A 203 -21.05 -24.20 2.48
CA LEU A 203 -20.11 -25.24 2.00
C LEU A 203 -19.03 -25.59 3.06
N SER A 204 -19.02 -26.86 3.46
CA SER A 204 -18.02 -27.69 4.16
C SER A 204 -16.93 -27.06 5.06
N GLN A 205 -17.09 -27.35 6.34
CA GLN A 205 -16.17 -27.21 7.47
C GLN A 205 -14.95 -28.16 7.33
N THR A 206 -13.74 -27.61 7.14
CA THR A 206 -12.50 -28.36 7.38
C THR A 206 -11.96 -27.92 8.74
N ARG A 207 -11.90 -28.87 9.70
CA ARG A 207 -11.39 -28.65 11.06
C ARG A 207 -9.94 -28.19 11.03
N GLU A 208 -9.68 -26.91 11.27
CA GLU A 208 -8.37 -26.45 11.71
C GLU A 208 -8.15 -26.90 13.16
N LYS A 209 -7.38 -27.98 13.31
CA LYS A 209 -6.80 -28.32 14.61
C LYS A 209 -5.70 -27.30 14.88
N ASN A 210 -5.99 -26.31 15.73
CA ASN A 210 -4.98 -25.42 16.30
C ASN A 210 -3.98 -26.25 17.13
N VAL A 211 -2.91 -26.72 16.48
CA VAL A 211 -1.78 -27.35 17.16
C VAL A 211 -0.93 -26.22 17.74
N ILE A 212 -1.08 -25.99 19.04
CA ILE A 212 -0.23 -25.08 19.81
C ILE A 212 1.21 -25.62 19.76
N LEU A 213 1.99 -25.13 18.81
CA LEU A 213 3.40 -25.48 18.65
C LEU A 213 4.21 -24.77 19.73
N SER A 214 4.83 -25.56 20.60
CA SER A 214 5.73 -25.10 21.66
C SER A 214 6.82 -24.15 21.11
N PRO A 215 7.31 -23.16 21.89
CA PRO A 215 8.30 -22.16 21.43
C PRO A 215 9.54 -22.74 20.74
N LYS A 216 10.05 -23.90 21.21
CA LYS A 216 11.18 -24.61 20.58
C LYS A 216 10.90 -25.08 19.15
N LYS A 217 9.65 -25.47 18.86
CA LYS A 217 9.22 -25.89 17.51
C LYS A 217 9.06 -24.70 16.55
N LYS A 218 8.64 -23.53 17.07
CA LYS A 218 8.61 -22.28 16.29
C LYS A 218 10.01 -21.81 15.92
N GLN A 219 10.97 -21.90 16.85
CA GLN A 219 12.38 -21.58 16.59
C GLN A 219 12.98 -22.51 15.52
N ALA A 220 12.70 -23.81 15.59
CA ALA A 220 13.15 -24.78 14.58
C ALA A 220 12.54 -24.54 13.19
N PHE A 221 11.26 -24.14 13.11
CA PHE A 221 10.62 -23.77 11.84
C PHE A 221 11.23 -22.51 11.23
N CYS A 222 11.47 -21.48 12.05
CA CYS A 222 12.09 -20.25 11.60
C CYS A 222 13.53 -20.48 11.11
N SER A 223 14.31 -21.31 11.81
CA SER A 223 15.65 -21.69 11.35
C SER A 223 15.65 -22.52 10.06
N SER A 224 14.66 -23.41 9.90
CA SER A 224 14.53 -24.24 8.68
C SER A 224 14.20 -23.38 7.46
N LEU A 225 13.27 -22.42 7.62
CA LEU A 225 12.90 -21.50 6.54
C LEU A 225 14.08 -20.60 6.14
N THR A 226 14.88 -20.15 7.11
CA THR A 226 16.10 -19.38 6.81
C THR A 226 17.15 -20.20 6.08
N GLN A 227 17.27 -21.50 6.38
CA GLN A 227 18.22 -22.38 5.70
C GLN A 227 17.80 -22.63 4.24
N GLU A 228 16.50 -22.89 4.02
CA GLU A 228 15.94 -23.13 2.69
C GLU A 228 16.05 -21.90 1.76
N VAL A 229 15.85 -20.70 2.31
CA VAL A 229 16.05 -19.44 1.56
C VAL A 229 17.53 -19.22 1.18
N LEU A 230 18.46 -19.58 2.07
CA LEU A 230 19.90 -19.49 1.77
C LEU A 230 20.32 -20.50 0.70
N ASP A 231 19.79 -21.72 0.75
CA ASP A 231 20.07 -22.77 -0.23
C ASP A 231 19.52 -22.42 -1.62
N LEU A 232 18.30 -21.87 -1.71
CA LEU A 232 17.75 -21.35 -2.97
C LEU A 232 18.59 -20.21 -3.56
N LYS A 233 19.14 -19.35 -2.70
CA LYS A 233 20.00 -18.23 -3.13
C LYS A 233 21.35 -18.72 -3.65
N LEU A 234 21.90 -19.76 -3.02
CA LEU A 234 23.12 -20.42 -3.46
C LEU A 234 22.93 -21.13 -4.81
N GLU A 235 21.80 -21.78 -5.02
CA GLU A 235 21.47 -22.46 -6.27
C GLU A 235 21.29 -21.47 -7.44
N LYS A 236 20.62 -20.34 -7.20
CA LYS A 236 20.52 -19.24 -8.18
C LYS A 236 21.89 -18.66 -8.55
N MET A 237 22.77 -18.45 -7.57
CA MET A 237 24.15 -18.00 -7.84
C MET A 237 24.93 -19.00 -8.71
N LYS A 238 24.79 -20.31 -8.46
CA LYS A 238 25.43 -21.36 -9.27
C LYS A 238 24.90 -21.38 -10.70
N HIS A 239 23.58 -21.26 -10.88
CA HIS A 239 22.94 -21.21 -12.19
C HIS A 239 23.41 -19.99 -13.01
N ASP A 240 23.51 -18.81 -12.38
CA ASP A 240 23.98 -17.60 -13.05
C ASP A 240 25.47 -17.67 -13.43
N GLN A 241 26.31 -18.29 -12.58
CA GLN A 241 27.71 -18.53 -12.91
C GLN A 241 27.86 -19.51 -14.10
N HIS A 242 27.05 -20.57 -14.16
CA HIS A 242 27.05 -21.51 -15.29
C HIS A 242 26.60 -20.83 -16.59
N LYS A 243 25.57 -19.97 -16.53
CA LYS A 243 25.10 -19.17 -17.66
C LYS A 243 26.16 -18.19 -18.16
N LYS A 244 26.90 -17.53 -17.25
CA LYS A 244 28.03 -16.65 -17.61
C LYS A 244 29.18 -17.41 -18.26
N ARG A 245 29.57 -18.59 -17.73
CA ARG A 245 30.61 -19.44 -18.33
C ARG A 245 30.22 -19.95 -19.71
N SER A 246 28.96 -20.33 -19.91
CA SER A 246 28.43 -20.80 -21.19
C SER A 246 28.42 -19.71 -22.26
N LYS A 247 28.07 -18.47 -21.88
CA LYS A 247 28.17 -17.31 -22.77
C LYS A 247 29.61 -16.96 -23.13
N LYS A 248 30.55 -17.07 -22.19
CA LYS A 248 31.97 -16.78 -22.43
C LYS A 248 32.63 -17.82 -23.35
N LYS A 249 32.25 -19.10 -23.25
CA LYS A 249 32.68 -20.15 -24.20
C LYS A 249 32.16 -19.92 -25.61
N LYS A 250 30.94 -19.38 -25.77
CA LYS A 250 30.34 -19.07 -27.08
C LYS A 250 31.01 -17.90 -27.80
N VAL A 251 31.69 -17.01 -27.08
CA VAL A 251 32.42 -15.85 -27.61
C VAL A 251 33.86 -16.19 -28.02
N VAL A 252 34.43 -17.28 -27.49
CA VAL A 252 35.81 -17.70 -27.80
C VAL A 252 35.90 -18.65 -29.00
N CYS A 253 34.77 -19.12 -29.53
CA CYS A 253 34.69 -20.01 -30.70
C CYS A 253 34.20 -19.32 -31.98
N LEU A 254 34.37 -17.99 -32.10
CA LEU A 254 34.17 -17.23 -33.34
C LEU A 254 35.47 -16.55 -33.75
#